data_AF-A0A9W5TXP3-F1
#
_entry.id   AF-A0A9W5TXP3-F1
#
_cell.length_a   1.000
_cell.length_b   1.000
_cell.length_c   1.000
_cell.angle_alpha   90.00
_cell.angle_beta   90.00
_cell.angle_gamma   90.00
#
_symmetry.space_group_name_H-M   'P 1'
#
loop_
_entity.id
_entity.type
_entity.pdbx_description
1 polymer ?
#
loop_
_entity_poly.entity_id
_entity_poly.type
_entity_poly.pdbx_seq_one_letter_code
_entity_poly.pdbx_strand_id
1 'polypeptide(L)' 'MNVVAERFIELSILKKHRRLTLSETREFNESLKHLEKLEWQKAKLKNLSLAASMIDDVDWQHEICEKLEKLH' A
#
# COMPACT_ATOMS: atom_id res chain seq x y z
N MET A 1 11.33 3.13 0.62
CA MET A 1 10.55 2.43 -0.43
C MET A 1 10.35 1.00 0.07
N ASN A 2 9.13 0.45 -0.03
CA ASN A 2 8.79 -0.85 0.56
C ASN A 2 9.43 -1.98 -0.27
N VAL A 3 10.13 -2.93 0.37
CA VAL A 3 10.78 -4.09 -0.29
C VAL A 3 9.79 -4.89 -1.15
N VAL A 4 8.52 -4.98 -0.74
CA VAL A 4 7.45 -5.64 -1.52
C VAL A 4 7.12 -4.84 -2.79
N ALA A 5 7.11 -3.51 -2.72
CA ALA A 5 6.89 -2.64 -3.88
C ALA A 5 8.07 -2.73 -4.86
N GLU A 6 9.30 -2.74 -4.35
CA GLU A 6 10.51 -2.92 -5.16
C GLU A 6 10.49 -4.26 -5.90
N ARG A 7 10.17 -5.36 -5.21
CA ARG A 7 10.05 -6.69 -5.83
C ARG A 7 8.93 -6.75 -6.86
N PHE A 8 7.78 -6.14 -6.59
CA PHE A 8 6.68 -6.04 -7.55
C PHE A 8 7.11 -5.29 -8.83
N ILE A 9 7.83 -4.17 -8.69
CA ILE A 9 8.33 -3.38 -9.81
C ILE A 9 9.34 -4.19 -10.63
N GLU A 10 10.29 -4.85 -9.97
CA GLU A 10 11.29 -5.71 -10.62
C GLU A 10 10.61 -6.81 -11.46
N LEU A 11 9.68 -7.56 -10.86
CA LEU A 11 8.94 -8.62 -11.56
C LEU A 11 8.06 -8.06 -12.68
N SER A 12 7.49 -6.86 -12.51
CA SER A 12 6.75 -6.15 -13.56
C SER A 12 7.64 -5.82 -14.76
N ILE A 13 8.89 -5.41 -14.52
CA ILE A 13 9.87 -5.14 -15.59
C ILE A 13 10.28 -6.46 -16.26
N LEU A 14 10.63 -7.49 -15.49
CA LEU A 14 11.03 -8.80 -16.03
C LEU A 14 9.93 -9.40 -16.92
N LYS A 15 8.66 -9.30 -16.51
CA LYS A 15 7.50 -9.78 -17.27
C LYS A 15 7.36 -9.13 -18.65
N LYS A 16 7.88 -7.92 -18.86
CA LYS A 16 7.87 -7.25 -20.18
C LYS A 16 8.90 -7.84 -21.14
N HIS A 17 9.97 -8.44 -20.63
CA HIS A 17 11.08 -8.95 -21.44
C HIS A 17 11.08 -10.48 -21.57
N ARG A 18 10.51 -11.20 -20.60
CA ARG A 18 10.36 -12.65 -20.64
C ARG A 18 9.16 -13.13 -19.85
N ARG A 19 8.77 -14.38 -20.08
CA ARG A 19 7.80 -15.05 -19.21
C ARG A 19 8.40 -15.23 -17.80
N LEU A 20 7.62 -14.92 -16.78
CA LEU A 20 7.96 -15.22 -15.41
C LEU A 20 7.92 -16.74 -15.18
N THR A 21 8.82 -17.24 -14.33
CA THR A 21 8.75 -18.60 -13.80
C THR A 21 7.53 -18.74 -12.88
N LEU A 22 7.19 -19.97 -12.50
CA LEU A 22 6.09 -20.22 -11.57
C LEU A 22 6.31 -19.54 -10.20
N SER A 23 7.54 -19.57 -9.67
CA SER A 23 7.87 -18.90 -8.39
C SER A 23 7.71 -17.40 -8.52
N GLU A 24 8.27 -16.80 -9.56
CA GLU A 24 8.17 -15.36 -9.82
C GLU A 24 6.73 -14.91 -10.04
N THR A 25 5.90 -15.73 -10.70
CA THR A 25 4.47 -15.44 -10.89
C THR A 25 3.74 -15.45 -9.55
N ARG A 26 4.07 -16.39 -8.66
CA ARG A 26 3.51 -16.43 -7.30
C ARG A 26 3.91 -15.19 -6.50
N GLU A 27 5.20 -14.87 -6.49
CA GLU A 27 5.74 -13.68 -5.81
C GLU A 27 5.11 -12.38 -6.34
N PHE A 28 4.91 -12.29 -7.67
CA PHE A 28 4.26 -11.15 -8.30
C PHE A 28 2.83 -10.97 -7.77
N ASN A 29 2.05 -12.06 -7.73
CA ASN A 29 0.66 -12.04 -7.26
C ASN A 29 0.57 -11.75 -5.75
N GLU A 30 1.46 -12.31 -4.95
CA GLU A 30 1.53 -12.05 -3.50
C GLU A 30 1.89 -10.60 -3.22
N SER A 31 2.87 -10.06 -3.95
CA SER A 31 3.27 -8.66 -3.84
C SER A 31 2.14 -7.72 -4.24
N LEU A 32 1.45 -7.99 -5.35
CA LEU A 32 0.28 -7.22 -5.78
C LEU A 32 -0.80 -7.20 -4.70
N LYS A 33 -1.19 -8.38 -4.18
CA LYS A 33 -2.20 -8.50 -3.14
C LYS A 33 -1.84 -7.74 -1.87
N HIS A 34 -0.55 -7.76 -1.49
CA HIS A 34 -0.06 -6.99 -0.35
C HIS A 34 -0.19 -5.47 -0.59
N LEU A 35 0.24 -5.01 -1.77
CA LEU A 35 0.19 -3.59 -2.15
C LEU A 35 -1.26 -3.08 -2.24
N GLU A 36 -2.17 -3.85 -2.83
CA GLU A 36 -3.60 -3.52 -2.88
C GLU A 36 -4.18 -3.35 -1.48
N LYS A 37 -3.88 -4.27 -0.56
CA LYS A 37 -4.32 -4.18 0.84
C LYS A 37 -3.74 -2.94 1.53
N LEU A 38 -2.45 -2.67 1.35
CA LEU A 38 -1.78 -1.52 1.95
C LEU A 38 -2.39 -0.20 1.45
N GLU A 39 -2.56 -0.06 0.14
CA GLU A 39 -3.13 1.15 -0.46
C GLU A 39 -4.60 1.33 -0.08
N TRP A 40 -5.38 0.25 0.03
CA TRP A 40 -6.74 0.32 0.54
C TRP A 40 -6.80 0.82 1.99
N GLN A 41 -5.92 0.32 2.86
CA GLN A 41 -5.84 0.77 4.25
C GLN A 41 -5.44 2.25 4.34
N LYS A 42 -4.45 2.68 3.55
CA LYS A 42 -4.05 4.10 3.47
C LYS A 42 -5.18 4.98 2.99
N ALA A 43 -5.89 4.59 1.92
CA ALA A 43 -7.02 5.35 1.39
C ALA A 43 -8.13 5.50 2.44
N LYS A 44 -8.48 4.42 3.15
CA LYS A 44 -9.45 4.46 4.24
C LYS A 44 -9.05 5.45 5.33
N LEU A 45 -7.80 5.40 5.80
CA LEU A 45 -7.33 6.30 6.85
C LEU A 45 -7.28 7.76 6.37
N LYS A 46 -6.84 8.03 5.13
CA LYS A 46 -6.88 9.39 4.57
C LYS A 46 -8.30 9.97 4.54
N ASN A 47 -9.28 9.17 4.14
CA ASN A 47 -10.68 9.58 4.14
C ASN A 47 -11.21 9.85 5.55
N LEU A 48 -10.83 9.03 6.54
CA LEU A 48 -11.19 9.27 7.93
C LEU A 48 -10.51 10.54 8.48
N SER A 49 -9.25 10.78 8.15
CA SER A 49 -8.53 11.99 8.56
C SER A 49 -9.19 13.24 8.00
N LEU A 50 -9.64 13.20 6.73
CA LEU A 50 -10.43 14.26 6.13
C LEU A 50 -11.77 14.45 6.85
N ALA A 51 -12.49 13.37 7.16
CA ALA A 51 -13.76 13.44 7.88
C ALA A 51 -13.58 14.07 9.28
N ALA A 52 -12.54 13.69 10.02
CA ALA A 52 -12.19 14.29 11.31
C ALA A 52 -11.91 15.80 11.18
N SER A 53 -11.12 16.18 10.17
CA SER A 53 -10.84 17.59 9.86
C SER A 53 -12.10 18.39 9.52
N MET A 54 -13.09 17.79 8.85
CA MET A 54 -14.31 18.48 8.46
C MET A 54 -15.25 18.77 9.64
N ILE A 55 -15.06 18.11 10.78
CA ILE A 55 -15.84 18.30 12.01
C ILE A 55 -15.01 18.92 13.14
N ASP A 56 -13.81 19.44 12.81
CA ASP A 56 -12.84 20.02 13.76
C ASP A 56 -12.44 19.08 14.92
N ASP A 57 -12.51 17.76 14.71
CA ASP A 57 -12.08 16.75 15.68
C ASP A 57 -10.57 16.48 15.52
N VAL A 58 -9.78 17.35 16.14
CA VAL A 58 -8.31 17.35 16.04
C VAL A 58 -7.68 16.11 16.70
N ASP A 59 -8.24 15.65 17.82
CA ASP A 59 -7.72 14.48 18.54
C ASP A 59 -7.89 13.21 17.69
N TRP A 60 -9.08 13.01 17.12
CA TRP A 60 -9.33 11.90 16.21
C TRP A 60 -8.46 11.99 14.94
N GLN A 61 -8.28 13.19 14.39
CA GLN A 61 -7.40 13.41 13.25
C GLN A 61 -5.96 13.01 13.56
N HIS A 62 -5.42 13.40 14.71
CA HIS A 62 -4.07 13.03 15.14
C HIS A 62 -3.89 11.52 15.30
N GLU A 63 -4.86 10.82 15.90
CA GLU A 63 -4.82 9.35 16.01
C GLU A 63 -4.76 8.66 14.63
N ILE A 64 -5.49 9.19 13.65
CA ILE A 64 -5.50 8.65 12.28
C ILE A 64 -4.16 8.93 11.59
N CYS A 65 -3.59 10.12 11.78
CA CYS A 65 -2.27 10.47 11.25
C CYS A 65 -1.18 9.54 11.81
N GLU A 66 -1.19 9.24 13.11
CA GLU A 66 -0.25 8.28 13.72
C GLU A 66 -0.38 6.88 13.10
N LYS A 67 -1.62 6.43 12.81
CA LYS A 67 -1.85 5.15 12.12
C LYS A 67 -1.34 5.18 10.68
N LEU A 68 -1.45 6.31 9.98
CA LEU A 68 -0.92 6.48 8.62
C LEU A 68 0.62 6.42 8.59
N GLU A 69 1.28 7.02 9.58
CA GLU A 69 2.74 6.97 9.71
C GLU A 69 3.26 5.55 9.92
N LYS A 70 2.53 4.72 10.70
CA LYS A 70 2.88 3.30 10.90
C LYS A 70 2.73 2.43 9.64
N LEU A 71 2.03 2.91 8.62
CA LEU A 71 1.88 2.23 7.32
C LEU A 71 2.86 2.73 6.25
N HIS A 72 3.72 3.69 6.58
CA HIS A 72 4.73 4.27 5.68
C HIS A 72 6.05 3.50 5.72
#